data_AF-A0A532B0B8-F1
#
_entry.id   AF-A0A532B0B8-F1
#
_cell.length_a   1.000
_cell.length_b   1.000
_cell.length_c   1.000
_cell.angle_alpha   90.00
_cell.angle_beta   90.00
_cell.angle_gamma   90.00
#
_symmetry.space_group_name_H-M   'P 1'
#
loop_
_entity.id
_entity.type
_entity.pdbx_description
1 polymer ?
#
loop_
_entity_poly.entity_id
_entity_poly.type
_entity_poly.pdbx_seq_one_letter_code
_entity_poly.pdbx_strand_id
1 'polypeptide(L)'
;TILDLDLADFPVSWTELPHFLETGEAQAGGAPLVHENRPSNLLTSGFVERGDPEAALADAAFVVSGAIDTSYVEHAYIEPEAGYAFMDGDTLVVVACTQAPYMDRDDTAKVLGLAPEKVRIVPTATGGGFGSKLDVSLQPLIGLVAMKTGRPAALAYTRNESMISTTKRHPARMRASIGADADGRITGMVFAGDFNTGAYASWGPT
;
A
#
# COMPACT_ATOMS: atom_id res chain seq x y z
N THR A 1 15.28 -17.71 8.16
CA THR A 1 14.47 -16.51 7.88
C THR A 1 13.94 -16.60 6.47
N ILE A 2 13.05 -15.71 6.00
CA ILE A 2 12.60 -15.74 4.60
C ILE A 2 13.78 -15.68 3.60
N LEU A 3 14.89 -15.06 3.99
CA LEU A 3 16.11 -14.95 3.18
C LEU A 3 16.93 -16.25 3.11
N ASP A 4 16.65 -17.21 4.00
CA ASP A 4 17.35 -18.50 4.06
C ASP A 4 16.50 -19.63 3.46
N LEU A 5 15.33 -19.32 2.88
CA LEU A 5 14.49 -20.31 2.19
C LEU A 5 15.17 -20.77 0.91
N ASP A 6 15.44 -22.08 0.81
CA ASP A 6 15.83 -22.68 -0.45
C ASP A 6 14.58 -22.89 -1.32
N LEU A 7 14.43 -22.05 -2.34
CA LEU A 7 13.31 -22.15 -3.26
C LEU A 7 13.31 -23.46 -4.06
N ALA A 8 14.43 -24.19 -4.12
CA ALA A 8 14.51 -25.48 -4.79
C ALA A 8 13.86 -26.62 -3.99
N ASP A 9 13.78 -26.51 -2.66
CA ASP A 9 13.15 -27.51 -1.78
C ASP A 9 11.74 -27.12 -1.31
N PHE A 10 11.32 -25.89 -1.59
CA PHE A 10 10.02 -25.38 -1.21
C PHE A 10 8.90 -26.15 -1.93
N PRO A 11 7.86 -26.64 -1.22
CA PRO A 11 6.84 -27.55 -1.79
C PRO A 11 5.78 -26.81 -2.63
N VAL A 12 6.20 -25.82 -3.40
CA VAL A 12 5.36 -25.04 -4.31
C VAL A 12 6.06 -24.99 -5.66
N SER A 13 5.31 -25.19 -6.74
CA SER A 13 5.79 -24.96 -8.10
C SER A 13 5.15 -23.70 -8.66
N TRP A 14 5.93 -22.87 -9.35
CA TRP A 14 5.46 -21.65 -9.99
C TRP A 14 6.06 -21.51 -11.39
N THR A 15 5.41 -20.69 -12.21
CA THR A 15 5.95 -20.23 -13.50
C THR A 15 6.21 -18.75 -13.37
N GLU A 16 7.44 -18.32 -13.64
CA GLU A 16 7.78 -16.90 -13.62
C GLU A 16 7.06 -16.18 -14.77
N LEU A 17 6.44 -15.06 -14.45
CA LEU A 17 5.81 -14.15 -15.41
C LEU A 17 6.60 -12.85 -15.47
N PRO A 18 6.45 -12.06 -16.56
CA PRO A 18 7.04 -10.73 -16.63
C PRO A 18 6.62 -9.86 -15.43
N HIS A 19 7.56 -9.11 -14.88
CA HIS A 19 7.32 -8.11 -13.84
C HIS A 19 7.56 -6.70 -14.38
N PHE A 20 6.95 -5.71 -13.74
CA PHE A 20 7.04 -4.31 -14.13
C PHE A 20 7.47 -3.50 -12.92
N LEU A 21 8.47 -2.63 -13.10
CA LEU A 21 8.95 -1.75 -12.03
C LEU A 21 8.46 -0.32 -12.23
N GLU A 22 8.08 0.04 -13.45
CA GLU A 22 7.59 1.37 -13.81
C GLU A 22 6.17 1.32 -14.37
N THR A 23 5.37 2.38 -14.12
CA THR A 23 3.97 2.46 -14.59
C THR A 23 3.85 2.33 -16.11
N GLY A 24 4.77 2.96 -16.84
CA GLY A 24 4.79 2.90 -18.31
C GLY A 24 5.03 1.50 -18.88
N GLU A 25 5.77 0.64 -18.17
CA GLU A 25 5.97 -0.76 -18.56
C GLU A 25 4.68 -1.56 -18.35
N ALA A 26 4.05 -1.38 -17.19
CA ALA A 26 2.79 -2.03 -16.87
C ALA A 26 1.63 -1.61 -17.80
N GLN A 27 1.68 -0.39 -18.34
CA GLN A 27 0.66 0.15 -19.25
C GLN A 27 0.97 -0.08 -20.74
N ALA A 28 2.13 -0.67 -21.07
CA ALA A 28 2.53 -0.88 -22.46
C ALA A 28 1.56 -1.83 -23.19
N GLY A 29 1.40 -1.62 -24.49
CA GLY A 29 0.55 -2.47 -25.33
C GLY A 29 0.99 -3.94 -25.28
N GLY A 30 0.10 -4.83 -24.83
CA GLY A 30 0.38 -6.25 -24.68
C GLY A 30 1.00 -6.67 -23.35
N ALA A 31 1.21 -5.74 -22.41
CA ALA A 31 1.63 -6.09 -21.05
C ALA A 31 0.57 -6.98 -20.36
N PRO A 32 0.96 -8.13 -19.78
CA PRO A 32 0.08 -8.93 -18.92
C PRO A 32 -0.59 -8.10 -17.82
N LEU A 33 -1.84 -8.44 -17.50
CA LEU A 33 -2.54 -7.83 -16.38
C LEU A 33 -2.06 -8.43 -15.05
N VAL A 34 -1.68 -7.59 -14.09
CA VAL A 34 -1.34 -8.00 -12.73
C VAL A 34 -2.59 -8.49 -11.99
N HIS A 35 -3.71 -7.79 -12.20
CA HIS A 35 -5.03 -8.19 -11.73
C HIS A 35 -5.96 -8.32 -12.93
N GLU A 36 -6.51 -9.51 -13.18
CA GLU A 36 -7.32 -9.80 -14.37
C GLU A 36 -8.52 -8.84 -14.54
N ASN A 37 -9.06 -8.33 -13.43
CA ASN A 37 -10.18 -7.40 -13.41
C ASN A 37 -9.77 -5.91 -13.48
N ARG A 38 -8.48 -5.61 -13.72
CA ARG A 38 -7.95 -4.24 -13.84
C ARG A 38 -7.38 -4.02 -15.22
N PRO A 39 -8.20 -3.56 -16.19
CA PRO A 39 -7.71 -3.27 -17.53
C PRO A 39 -6.59 -2.23 -17.49
N SER A 40 -5.62 -2.38 -18.39
CA SER A 40 -4.47 -1.47 -18.54
C SER A 40 -3.58 -1.35 -17.29
N ASN A 41 -3.65 -2.30 -16.36
CA ASN A 41 -2.96 -2.23 -15.07
C ASN A 41 -3.23 -0.91 -14.31
N LEU A 42 -4.42 -0.34 -14.51
CA LEU A 42 -4.83 0.92 -13.89
C LEU A 42 -5.71 0.63 -12.66
N LEU A 43 -5.21 0.97 -11.47
CA LEU A 43 -6.00 0.84 -10.24
C LEU A 43 -7.15 1.84 -10.20
N THR A 44 -6.83 3.12 -10.41
CA THR A 44 -7.79 4.24 -10.36
C THR A 44 -7.25 5.40 -11.18
N SER A 45 -8.14 6.30 -11.61
CA SER A 45 -7.78 7.59 -12.20
C SER A 45 -8.67 8.68 -11.61
N GLY A 46 -8.12 9.89 -11.49
CA GLY A 46 -8.82 11.07 -11.03
C GLY A 46 -8.71 12.19 -12.04
N PHE A 47 -9.79 12.94 -12.23
CA PHE A 47 -9.81 14.16 -13.05
C PHE A 47 -10.61 15.22 -12.31
N VAL A 48 -10.01 16.40 -12.14
CA VAL A 48 -10.63 17.56 -11.51
C VAL A 48 -10.32 18.77 -12.38
N GLU A 49 -11.37 19.48 -12.78
CA GLU A 49 -11.28 20.71 -13.56
C GLU A 49 -12.14 21.78 -12.91
N ARG A 50 -11.63 23.02 -12.90
CA ARG A 50 -12.37 24.18 -12.41
C ARG A 50 -12.03 25.40 -13.25
N GLY A 51 -13.03 25.96 -13.92
CA GLY A 51 -12.84 27.07 -14.85
C GLY A 51 -12.26 26.59 -16.18
N ASP A 52 -11.46 27.43 -16.83
CA ASP A 52 -10.75 27.14 -18.08
C ASP A 52 -9.24 27.33 -17.83
N PRO A 53 -8.54 26.28 -17.35
CA PRO A 53 -7.13 26.39 -16.98
C PRO A 53 -6.24 26.62 -18.21
N GLU A 54 -6.61 26.12 -19.39
CA GLU A 54 -5.89 26.34 -20.64
C GLU A 54 -5.92 27.82 -21.05
N ALA A 55 -7.10 28.45 -21.05
CA ALA A 55 -7.22 29.88 -21.32
C ALA A 55 -6.50 30.72 -20.26
N ALA A 56 -6.62 30.36 -18.98
CA ALA A 56 -5.96 31.06 -17.89
C ALA A 56 -4.42 30.99 -17.97
N LEU A 57 -3.87 29.91 -18.52
CA LEU A 57 -2.44 29.79 -18.83
C LEU A 57 -2.05 30.58 -20.08
N ALA A 58 -2.90 30.60 -21.12
CA ALA A 58 -2.65 31.36 -22.34
C ALA A 58 -2.63 32.88 -22.10
N ASP A 59 -3.49 33.37 -21.20
CA ASP A 59 -3.61 34.79 -20.85
C ASP A 59 -2.65 35.24 -19.72
N ALA A 60 -1.89 34.30 -19.13
CA ALA A 60 -0.98 34.61 -18.03
C ALA A 60 0.19 35.50 -18.48
N ALA A 61 0.58 36.44 -17.62
CA ALA A 61 1.77 37.27 -17.86
C ALA A 61 3.07 36.46 -17.71
N PHE A 62 3.06 35.46 -16.83
CA PHE A 62 4.17 34.54 -16.59
C PHE A 62 3.66 33.11 -16.53
N VAL A 63 4.38 32.18 -17.16
CA VAL A 63 4.11 30.73 -17.06
C VAL A 63 5.41 30.00 -16.76
N VAL A 64 5.36 29.09 -15.79
CA VAL A 64 6.46 28.17 -15.48
C VAL A 64 5.96 26.74 -15.59
N SER A 65 6.74 25.90 -16.28
CA SER A 65 6.49 24.47 -16.39
C SER A 65 7.63 23.68 -15.75
N GLY A 66 7.29 22.56 -15.13
CA GLY A 66 8.25 21.68 -14.48
C GLY A 66 7.78 20.25 -14.41
N ALA A 67 8.74 19.35 -14.18
CA ALA A 67 8.50 17.95 -13.88
C ALA A 67 9.24 17.58 -12.59
N ILE A 68 8.59 16.77 -11.74
CA ILE A 68 9.16 16.26 -10.49
C ILE A 68 8.86 14.77 -10.42
N ASP A 69 9.89 14.00 -10.12
CA ASP A 69 9.77 12.59 -9.80
C ASP A 69 10.07 12.38 -8.31
N THR A 70 9.29 11.53 -7.65
CA THR A 70 9.56 11.08 -6.28
C THR A 70 9.87 9.60 -6.25
N SER A 71 10.82 9.20 -5.41
CA SER A 71 11.20 7.78 -5.26
C SER A 71 10.25 7.02 -4.35
N TYR A 72 10.40 5.68 -4.35
CA TYR A 72 9.95 4.88 -3.22
C TYR A 72 10.59 5.37 -1.92
N VAL A 73 9.79 5.40 -0.85
CA VAL A 73 10.27 5.70 0.51
C VAL A 73 9.68 4.68 1.48
N GLU A 74 10.58 4.05 2.24
CA GLU A 74 10.23 3.21 3.38
C GLU A 74 9.96 4.07 4.61
N HIS A 75 8.96 3.69 5.40
CA HIS A 75 8.55 4.33 6.63
C HIS A 75 9.61 4.17 7.74
N ALA A 76 10.26 3.00 7.79
CA ALA A 76 11.42 2.70 8.64
C ALA A 76 11.24 3.04 10.15
N TYR A 77 10.02 2.86 10.67
CA TYR A 77 9.77 2.91 12.12
C TYR A 77 10.67 1.92 12.86
N ILE A 78 11.14 2.28 14.05
CA ILE A 78 12.19 1.54 14.76
C ILE A 78 11.74 0.14 15.18
N GLU A 79 10.46 -0.03 15.54
CA GLU A 79 9.88 -1.31 15.95
C GLU A 79 9.24 -2.07 14.77
N PRO A 80 9.84 -3.17 14.27
CA PRO A 80 9.17 -4.04 13.29
C PRO A 80 7.84 -4.60 13.80
N GLU A 81 7.03 -5.14 12.91
CA GLU A 81 5.75 -5.75 13.25
C GLU A 81 5.94 -6.91 14.24
N ALA A 82 5.21 -6.88 15.35
CA ALA A 82 5.19 -7.96 16.31
C ALA A 82 3.81 -8.13 16.95
N GLY A 83 3.47 -9.38 17.27
CA GLY A 83 2.22 -9.70 17.95
C GLY A 83 2.07 -11.18 18.25
N TYR A 84 1.00 -11.51 18.96
CA TYR A 84 0.61 -12.88 19.28
C TYR A 84 -0.91 -13.04 19.28
N ALA A 85 -1.36 -14.26 19.03
CA ALA A 85 -2.76 -14.63 18.94
C ALA A 85 -3.06 -15.86 19.79
N PHE A 86 -4.28 -15.94 20.29
CA PHE A 86 -4.80 -17.08 21.04
C PHE A 86 -6.33 -17.15 20.92
N MET A 87 -6.91 -18.30 21.24
CA MET A 87 -8.36 -18.46 21.32
C MET A 87 -8.85 -18.17 22.74
N ASP A 88 -9.86 -17.31 22.87
CA ASP A 88 -10.63 -17.09 24.10
C ASP A 88 -12.06 -17.63 23.87
N GLY A 89 -12.30 -18.86 24.32
CA GLY A 89 -13.49 -19.61 23.92
C GLY A 89 -13.54 -19.79 22.40
N ASP A 90 -14.55 -19.19 21.76
CA ASP A 90 -14.74 -19.22 20.31
C ASP A 90 -14.27 -17.94 19.58
N THR A 91 -13.64 -17.02 20.31
CA THR A 91 -13.15 -15.74 19.79
C THR A 91 -11.65 -15.79 19.58
N LEU A 92 -11.20 -15.41 18.37
CA LEU A 92 -9.79 -15.21 18.08
C LEU A 92 -9.34 -13.85 18.64
N VAL A 93 -8.41 -13.87 19.57
CA VAL A 93 -7.79 -12.65 20.13
C VAL A 93 -6.41 -12.49 19.52
N VAL A 94 -6.12 -11.30 18.98
CA VAL A 94 -4.83 -10.91 18.43
C VAL A 94 -4.34 -9.67 19.16
N VAL A 95 -3.15 -9.73 19.74
CA VAL A 95 -2.48 -8.61 20.43
C VAL A 95 -1.27 -8.22 19.61
N ALA A 96 -1.29 -7.04 18.98
CA ALA A 96 -0.27 -6.64 18.00
C ALA A 96 -0.05 -5.13 17.94
N CYS A 97 1.11 -4.71 17.43
CA CYS A 97 1.36 -3.31 17.10
C CYS A 97 0.56 -2.91 15.84
N THR A 98 -0.27 -1.88 15.93
CA THR A 98 -1.14 -1.44 14.82
C THR A 98 -1.60 0.00 14.98
N GLN A 99 -1.86 0.67 13.86
CA GLN A 99 -2.52 1.99 13.82
C GLN A 99 -4.03 1.90 13.60
N ALA A 100 -4.55 0.71 13.24
CA ALA A 100 -5.90 0.55 12.72
C ALA A 100 -6.61 -0.72 13.23
N PRO A 101 -6.77 -0.91 14.56
CA PRO A 101 -7.26 -2.17 15.13
C PRO A 101 -8.66 -2.60 14.63
N TYR A 102 -9.52 -1.65 14.24
CA TYR A 102 -10.83 -1.99 13.67
C TYR A 102 -10.75 -2.45 12.21
N MET A 103 -9.89 -1.83 11.39
CA MET A 103 -9.67 -2.28 10.01
C MET A 103 -8.95 -3.63 10.01
N ASP A 104 -7.95 -3.80 10.88
CA ASP A 104 -7.29 -5.09 11.11
C ASP A 104 -8.28 -6.19 11.48
N ARG A 105 -9.26 -5.89 12.34
CA ARG A 105 -10.30 -6.85 12.74
C ARG A 105 -11.08 -7.30 11.51
N ASP A 106 -11.55 -6.35 10.72
CA ASP A 106 -12.42 -6.62 9.58
C ASP A 106 -11.67 -7.37 8.48
N ASP A 107 -10.43 -6.99 8.19
CA ASP A 107 -9.57 -7.65 7.20
C ASP A 107 -9.12 -9.04 7.68
N THR A 108 -8.73 -9.18 8.96
CA THR A 108 -8.39 -10.48 9.54
C THR A 108 -9.59 -11.42 9.51
N ALA A 109 -10.77 -10.94 9.89
CA ALA A 109 -12.01 -11.72 9.83
C ALA A 109 -12.30 -12.19 8.40
N LYS A 110 -12.18 -11.28 7.42
CA LYS A 110 -12.38 -11.59 5.99
C LYS A 110 -11.38 -12.62 5.48
N VAL A 111 -10.08 -12.46 5.78
CA VAL A 111 -9.03 -13.40 5.35
C VAL A 111 -9.22 -14.79 5.96
N LEU A 112 -9.65 -14.87 7.21
CA LEU A 112 -9.81 -16.13 7.94
C LEU A 112 -11.21 -16.75 7.80
N GLY A 113 -12.14 -16.09 7.11
CA GLY A 113 -13.52 -16.57 6.93
C GLY A 113 -14.33 -16.57 8.22
N LEU A 114 -14.10 -15.58 9.10
CA LEU A 114 -14.79 -15.40 10.38
C LEU A 114 -15.79 -14.23 10.31
N ALA A 115 -16.78 -14.25 11.20
CA ALA A 115 -17.58 -13.06 11.47
C ALA A 115 -16.73 -12.04 12.26
N PRO A 116 -16.83 -10.71 12.01
CA PRO A 116 -16.02 -9.71 12.70
C PRO A 116 -16.09 -9.78 14.24
N GLU A 117 -17.25 -10.12 14.80
CA GLU A 117 -17.45 -10.31 16.24
C GLU A 117 -16.70 -11.52 16.83
N LYS A 118 -16.20 -12.43 15.99
CA LYS A 118 -15.33 -13.55 16.39
C LYS A 118 -13.85 -13.20 16.36
N VAL A 119 -13.51 -11.95 16.05
CA VAL A 119 -12.13 -11.45 16.04
C VAL A 119 -12.01 -10.26 16.96
N ARG A 120 -11.02 -10.28 17.85
CA ARG A 120 -10.68 -9.17 18.74
C ARG A 120 -9.23 -8.77 18.52
N ILE A 121 -9.02 -7.55 18.03
CA ILE A 121 -7.69 -6.93 17.96
C ILE A 121 -7.46 -6.08 19.19
N VAL A 122 -6.35 -6.31 19.89
CA VAL A 122 -5.88 -5.53 21.03
C VAL A 122 -4.59 -4.82 20.63
N PRO A 123 -4.62 -3.51 20.40
CA PRO A 123 -3.42 -2.78 20.03
C PRO A 123 -2.43 -2.70 21.21
N THR A 124 -1.15 -2.88 20.94
CA THR A 124 -0.07 -2.64 21.91
C THR A 124 0.43 -1.19 21.84
N ALA A 125 1.26 -0.80 22.81
CA ALA A 125 2.13 0.37 22.61
C ALA A 125 2.94 0.15 21.33
N THR A 126 2.77 1.05 20.35
CA THR A 126 3.29 0.87 18.98
C THR A 126 4.49 1.79 18.76
N GLY A 127 5.64 1.22 18.43
CA GLY A 127 6.93 1.90 18.21
C GLY A 127 7.06 2.58 16.83
N GLY A 128 6.01 3.29 16.42
CA GLY A 128 5.88 3.96 15.13
C GLY A 128 5.23 3.10 14.05
N GLY A 129 4.75 3.76 13.00
CA GLY A 129 4.10 3.13 11.84
C GLY A 129 4.02 4.06 10.62
N PHE A 130 3.74 5.34 10.83
CA PHE A 130 3.77 6.40 9.80
C PHE A 130 2.92 6.13 8.55
N GLY A 131 1.87 5.29 8.69
CA GLY A 131 0.99 4.85 7.60
C GLY A 131 1.14 3.37 7.27
N SER A 132 2.31 2.78 7.53
CA SER A 132 2.60 1.37 7.20
C SER A 132 1.79 0.35 8.00
N LYS A 133 1.52 0.65 9.27
CA LYS A 133 0.75 -0.23 10.17
C LYS A 133 -0.76 0.09 10.13
N LEU A 134 -1.24 0.66 9.03
CA LEU A 134 -2.67 0.79 8.71
C LEU A 134 -3.18 -0.48 8.02
N ASP A 135 -2.38 -1.06 7.13
CA ASP A 135 -2.68 -2.32 6.46
C ASP A 135 -2.38 -3.50 7.40
N VAL A 136 -3.17 -4.56 7.24
CA VAL A 136 -2.98 -5.80 7.96
C VAL A 136 -1.62 -6.44 7.60
N SER A 137 -0.91 -6.99 8.59
CA SER A 137 0.39 -7.64 8.42
C SER A 137 0.38 -9.05 9.01
N LEU A 138 0.86 -9.22 10.25
CA LEU A 138 0.98 -10.51 10.90
C LEU A 138 -0.35 -11.08 11.42
N GLN A 139 -1.36 -10.24 11.64
CA GLN A 139 -2.59 -10.56 12.37
C GLN A 139 -3.30 -11.82 11.82
N PRO A 140 -3.52 -11.98 10.49
CA PRO A 140 -4.17 -13.16 9.94
C PRO A 140 -3.26 -14.39 9.99
N LEU A 141 -1.95 -14.20 9.88
CA LEU A 141 -0.97 -15.30 9.90
C LEU A 141 -0.94 -15.98 11.27
N ILE A 142 -0.75 -15.20 12.34
CA ILE A 142 -0.76 -15.75 13.70
C ILE A 142 -2.15 -16.22 14.11
N GLY A 143 -3.21 -15.56 13.61
CA GLY A 143 -4.59 -15.98 13.83
C GLY A 143 -4.88 -17.36 13.25
N LEU A 144 -4.47 -17.61 12.01
CA LEU A 144 -4.61 -18.91 11.36
C LEU A 144 -3.91 -20.01 12.15
N VAL A 145 -2.67 -19.77 12.61
CA VAL A 145 -1.91 -20.75 13.39
C VAL A 145 -2.60 -21.03 14.73
N ALA A 146 -3.07 -20.00 15.43
CA ALA A 146 -3.77 -20.17 16.70
C ALA A 146 -5.07 -20.99 16.52
N MET A 147 -5.86 -20.70 15.48
CA MET A 147 -7.08 -21.45 15.16
C MET A 147 -6.79 -22.90 14.79
N LYS A 148 -5.76 -23.16 13.98
CA LYS A 148 -5.45 -24.52 13.50
C LYS A 148 -4.84 -25.40 14.57
N THR A 149 -4.07 -24.81 15.48
CA THR A 149 -3.34 -25.57 16.51
C THR A 149 -4.05 -25.60 17.86
N GLY A 150 -4.99 -24.69 18.10
CA GLY A 150 -5.59 -24.46 19.42
C GLY A 150 -4.59 -23.93 20.46
N ARG A 151 -3.42 -23.45 20.03
CA ARG A 151 -2.33 -22.97 20.89
C ARG A 151 -2.01 -21.51 20.58
N PRO A 152 -1.53 -20.74 21.57
CA PRO A 152 -1.04 -19.40 21.29
C PRO A 152 0.08 -19.41 20.23
N ALA A 153 0.04 -18.44 19.33
CA ALA A 153 1.01 -18.26 18.26
C ALA A 153 1.57 -16.83 18.30
N ALA A 154 2.87 -16.67 18.14
CA ALA A 154 3.53 -15.36 18.14
C ALA A 154 4.40 -15.21 16.90
N LEU A 155 4.50 -13.99 16.40
CA LEU A 155 5.35 -13.62 15.27
C LEU A 155 5.93 -12.23 15.53
N ALA A 156 7.24 -12.10 15.30
CA ALA A 156 7.94 -10.84 15.27
C ALA A 156 8.77 -10.81 14.00
N TYR A 157 8.54 -9.81 13.16
CA TYR A 157 9.29 -9.64 11.93
C TYR A 157 10.71 -9.21 12.23
N THR A 158 11.64 -9.76 11.46
CA THR A 158 12.94 -9.14 11.26
C THR A 158 12.77 -7.82 10.49
N ARG A 159 13.78 -6.95 10.53
CA ARG A 159 13.77 -5.70 9.73
C ARG A 159 13.57 -5.98 8.23
N ASN A 160 14.20 -7.03 7.70
CA ASN A 160 14.08 -7.36 6.28
C ASN A 160 12.68 -7.84 5.93
N GLU A 161 12.06 -8.67 6.76
CA GLU A 161 10.66 -9.09 6.57
C GLU A 161 9.71 -7.89 6.61
N SER A 162 9.92 -6.96 7.55
CA SER A 162 9.18 -5.70 7.62
C SER A 162 9.32 -4.88 6.33
N MET A 163 10.54 -4.66 5.85
CA MET A 163 10.79 -3.86 4.64
C MET A 163 10.22 -4.50 3.36
N ILE A 164 10.25 -5.83 3.24
CA ILE A 164 9.77 -6.53 2.04
C ILE A 164 8.24 -6.64 2.02
N SER A 165 7.59 -6.76 3.19
CA SER A 165 6.15 -7.05 3.28
C SER A 165 5.25 -5.82 3.46
N THR A 166 5.79 -4.71 3.95
CA THR A 166 4.99 -3.53 4.30
C THR A 166 4.77 -2.58 3.12
N THR A 167 3.79 -1.69 3.26
CA THR A 167 3.51 -0.67 2.25
C THR A 167 4.62 0.37 2.14
N LYS A 168 4.62 1.12 1.04
CA LYS A 168 5.62 2.15 0.73
C LYS A 168 4.95 3.42 0.25
N ARG A 169 5.62 4.56 0.39
CA ARG A 169 5.21 5.76 -0.33
C ARG A 169 5.32 5.50 -1.83
N HIS A 170 4.27 5.87 -2.55
CA HIS A 170 4.20 5.70 -4.00
C HIS A 170 5.23 6.60 -4.68
N PRO A 171 6.07 6.06 -5.58
CA PRO A 171 6.78 6.88 -6.54
C PRO A 171 5.76 7.56 -7.43
N ALA A 172 6.07 8.79 -7.80
CA ALA A 172 5.21 9.58 -8.65
C ALA A 172 6.05 10.24 -9.73
N ARG A 173 5.51 10.30 -10.94
CA ARG A 173 6.02 11.15 -12.03
C ARG A 173 5.00 12.23 -12.28
N MET A 174 5.35 13.46 -11.99
CA MET A 174 4.41 14.59 -12.00
C MET A 174 4.90 15.69 -12.92
N ARG A 175 3.98 16.31 -13.65
CA ARG A 175 4.24 17.47 -14.51
C ARG A 175 3.20 18.54 -14.25
N ALA A 176 3.64 19.78 -14.20
CA ALA A 176 2.76 20.92 -13.99
C ALA A 176 3.18 22.13 -14.84
N SER A 177 2.19 22.91 -15.25
CA SER A 177 2.34 24.29 -15.73
C SER A 177 1.50 25.20 -14.83
N ILE A 178 2.09 26.28 -14.32
CA ILE A 178 1.42 27.26 -13.46
C ILE A 178 1.60 28.65 -14.07
N GLY A 179 0.49 29.39 -14.19
CA GLY A 179 0.44 30.74 -14.71
C GLY A 179 0.22 31.78 -13.61
N ALA A 180 0.77 32.98 -13.79
CA ALA A 180 0.55 34.12 -12.93
C ALA A 180 0.36 35.43 -13.73
N ASP A 181 -0.37 36.38 -13.15
CA ASP A 181 -0.54 37.73 -13.68
C ASP A 181 0.70 38.62 -13.42
N ALA A 182 0.68 39.85 -13.91
CA ALA A 182 1.78 40.81 -13.75
C ALA A 182 2.06 41.20 -12.29
N ASP A 183 1.08 41.04 -11.40
CA ASP A 183 1.20 41.27 -9.96
C ASP A 183 1.69 40.02 -9.19
N GLY A 184 1.91 38.90 -9.90
CA GLY A 184 2.36 37.64 -9.34
C GLY A 184 1.25 36.76 -8.73
N ARG A 185 -0.02 37.02 -9.03
CA ARG A 185 -1.14 36.16 -8.58
C ARG A 185 -1.33 34.98 -9.51
N ILE A 186 -1.52 33.78 -8.96
CA ILE A 186 -1.77 32.57 -9.74
C ILE A 186 -3.10 32.70 -10.48
N THR A 187 -3.08 32.49 -11.80
CA THR A 187 -4.26 32.57 -12.67
C THR A 187 -4.78 31.19 -13.06
N GLY A 188 -3.90 30.20 -13.23
CA GLY A 188 -4.26 28.86 -13.66
C GLY A 188 -3.15 27.84 -13.44
N MET A 189 -3.52 26.57 -13.41
CA MET A 189 -2.60 25.45 -13.30
C MET A 189 -3.16 24.24 -14.04
N VAL A 190 -2.29 23.57 -14.80
CA VAL A 190 -2.55 22.24 -15.37
C VAL A 190 -1.53 21.28 -14.77
N PHE A 191 -2.00 20.15 -14.25
CA PHE A 191 -1.18 19.13 -13.58
C PHE A 191 -1.57 17.74 -14.07
N ALA A 192 -0.56 16.90 -14.27
CA ALA A 192 -0.72 15.47 -14.51
C ALA A 192 0.27 14.70 -13.62
N GLY A 193 -0.17 13.55 -13.10
CA GLY A 193 0.67 12.71 -12.25
C GLY A 193 0.33 11.24 -12.40
N ASP A 194 1.36 10.42 -12.63
CA ASP A 194 1.28 8.97 -12.59
C ASP A 194 1.88 8.45 -11.28
N PHE A 195 1.16 7.60 -10.55
CA PHE A 195 1.57 7.08 -9.25
C PHE A 195 1.68 5.55 -9.31
N ASN A 196 2.83 5.01 -8.94
CA ASN A 196 3.05 3.57 -8.93
C ASN A 196 2.55 2.95 -7.61
N THR A 197 1.43 2.23 -7.66
CA THR A 197 0.80 1.59 -6.49
C THR A 197 1.37 0.23 -6.14
N GLY A 198 2.32 -0.28 -6.93
CA GLY A 198 2.83 -1.63 -6.77
C GLY A 198 1.76 -2.70 -6.98
N ALA A 199 1.97 -3.87 -6.38
CA ALA A 199 1.18 -5.07 -6.66
C ALA A 199 -0.22 -5.10 -6.03
N TYR A 200 -0.49 -4.33 -4.98
CA TYR A 200 -1.77 -4.33 -4.27
C TYR A 200 -2.30 -2.92 -4.07
N ALA A 201 -3.62 -2.77 -4.00
CA ALA A 201 -4.26 -1.47 -3.94
C ALA A 201 -3.86 -0.65 -2.71
N SER A 202 -3.89 -1.27 -1.52
CA SER A 202 -3.71 -0.57 -0.23
C SER A 202 -4.51 0.76 -0.23
N TRP A 203 -3.88 1.85 0.15
CA TRP A 203 -4.41 3.21 0.16
C TRP A 203 -4.25 3.95 -1.18
N GLY A 204 -3.87 3.28 -2.27
CA GLY A 204 -3.76 3.90 -3.60
C GLY A 204 -5.01 4.66 -4.09
N PRO A 205 -6.25 4.24 -3.74
CA PRO A 205 -7.46 4.96 -4.12
C PRO A 205 -7.81 6.21 -3.29
N THR A 206 -7.12 6.47 -2.18
CA THR A 206 -7.45 7.58 -1.25
C THR A 206 -6.54 8.77 -1.45
#